data_AF-A0A6G8J0J0-F1
#
_entry.id   AF-A0A6G8J0J0-F1
#
_cell.length_a   1.000
_cell.length_b   1.000
_cell.length_c   1.000
_cell.angle_alpha   90.00
_cell.angle_beta   90.00
_cell.angle_gamma   90.00
#
_symmetry.space_group_name_H-M   'P 1'
#
loop_
_entity.id
_entity.type
_entity.pdbx_description
1 polymer ?
#
loop_
_entity_poly.entity_id
_entity_poly.type
_entity_poly.pdbx_seq_one_letter_code
_entity_poly.pdbx_strand_id
1 'polypeptide(L)'
;HICVSLTDNDSLFGYFGLVFAMGGIVCLGSVVWAHHMFTVGMDIKSTVFFSSITMIIGVPTGIKVFSWLYMLSSSRVRLWDPIVWWVIGFIVLFTSGGITG
;
A
#
# COMPACT_ATOMS: atom_id res chain seq x y z
N HIS A 1 -0.85 5.69 -11.38
CA HIS A 1 -0.78 5.83 -12.85
C HIS A 1 -1.99 5.18 -13.51
N ILE A 2 -2.16 3.85 -13.43
CA ILE A 2 -3.30 3.14 -14.06
C ILE A 2 -4.66 3.71 -13.61
N CYS A 3 -4.90 3.91 -12.31
CA CYS A 3 -6.17 4.50 -11.84
C CYS A 3 -6.43 5.92 -12.35
N VAL A 4 -5.39 6.70 -12.66
CA VAL A 4 -5.52 8.05 -13.26
C VAL A 4 -5.86 7.95 -14.74
N SER A 5 -5.14 7.10 -15.47
CA SER A 5 -5.42 6.85 -16.88
C SER A 5 -6.84 6.30 -17.12
N LEU A 6 -7.41 5.60 -16.13
CA LEU A 6 -8.78 5.07 -16.19
C LEU A 6 -9.85 6.09 -15.77
N THR A 7 -9.48 7.14 -15.04
CA THR A 7 -10.42 8.17 -14.54
C THR A 7 -10.58 9.36 -15.45
N ASP A 8 -9.67 9.54 -16.42
CA ASP A 8 -9.55 10.78 -17.22
C ASP A 8 -9.35 12.02 -16.33
N ASN A 9 -8.76 11.83 -15.14
CA ASN A 9 -8.46 12.92 -14.21
C ASN A 9 -7.15 13.60 -14.59
N ASP A 10 -7.13 14.93 -14.54
CA ASP A 10 -5.94 15.75 -14.82
C ASP A 10 -4.79 15.54 -13.81
N SER A 11 -5.07 14.97 -12.64
CA SER A 11 -4.08 14.77 -11.59
C SER A 11 -4.34 13.59 -10.66
N LEU A 12 -3.27 13.10 -10.03
CA LEU A 12 -3.32 12.08 -8.97
C LEU A 12 -3.95 12.66 -7.69
N PHE A 13 -5.03 12.06 -7.20
CA PHE A 13 -5.56 12.42 -5.88
C PHE A 13 -4.48 12.23 -4.81
N GLY A 14 -4.18 13.31 -4.10
CA GLY A 14 -3.16 13.32 -3.05
C GLY A 14 -1.75 13.03 -3.58
N TYR A 15 -1.36 13.61 -4.72
CA TYR A 15 -0.03 13.43 -5.34
C TYR A 15 1.13 13.46 -4.33
N PHE A 16 1.25 14.51 -3.52
CA PHE A 16 2.30 14.60 -2.50
C PHE A 16 2.18 13.47 -1.47
N GLY A 17 0.96 13.14 -1.03
CA GLY A 17 0.72 12.01 -0.13
C GLY A 17 1.17 10.66 -0.72
N LEU A 18 0.96 10.43 -2.02
CA LEU A 18 1.44 9.26 -2.73
C LEU A 18 2.98 9.24 -2.83
N VAL A 19 3.61 10.37 -3.11
CA VAL A 19 5.07 10.50 -3.15
C VAL A 19 5.68 10.22 -1.77
N PHE A 20 5.17 10.85 -0.72
CA PHE A 20 5.63 10.62 0.65
C PHE A 20 5.34 9.19 1.12
N ALA A 21 4.22 8.60 0.73
CA ALA A 21 3.93 7.19 1.02
C ALA A 21 4.95 6.25 0.35
N MET A 22 5.28 6.48 -0.93
CA MET A 22 6.29 5.67 -1.63
C MET A 22 7.68 5.83 -1.00
N GLY A 23 8.09 7.06 -0.71
CA GLY A 23 9.35 7.33 -0.02
C GLY A 23 9.39 6.69 1.38
N GLY A 24 8.30 6.81 2.14
CA GLY A 24 8.17 6.20 3.46
C GLY A 24 8.28 4.68 3.45
N ILE A 25 7.63 4.00 2.49
CA ILE A 25 7.75 2.54 2.34
C ILE A 25 9.20 2.13 2.04
N VAL A 26 9.91 2.85 1.17
CA VAL A 26 11.31 2.55 0.85
C VAL A 26 12.20 2.74 2.08
N CYS A 27 12.07 3.87 2.77
CA CYS A 27 12.87 4.17 3.96
C CYS A 27 12.61 3.15 5.07
N LEU A 28 11.34 2.91 5.43
CA LEU A 28 10.99 1.95 6.49
C LEU A 28 11.32 0.51 6.09
N GLY A 29 11.14 0.15 4.81
CA GLY A 29 11.46 -1.17 4.27
C GLY A 29 12.92 -1.57 4.49
N SER A 30 13.85 -0.61 4.44
CA SER A 30 15.28 -0.87 4.69
C SER A 30 15.60 -1.26 6.15
N VAL A 31 14.68 -0.99 7.09
CA VAL A 31 14.90 -1.17 8.54
C VAL A 31 14.18 -2.38 9.10
N VAL A 32 13.25 -3.02 8.37
CA VAL A 32 12.37 -4.05 8.95
C VAL A 32 12.83 -5.49 8.78
N TRP A 33 13.96 -5.76 8.13
CA TRP A 33 14.38 -7.13 7.75
C TRP A 33 14.30 -8.17 8.88
N ALA A 34 14.58 -7.75 10.12
CA ALA A 34 14.63 -8.63 11.27
C ALA A 34 13.27 -9.24 11.67
N HIS A 35 12.14 -8.76 11.14
CA HIS A 35 10.85 -9.42 11.36
C HIS A 35 10.79 -10.84 10.80
N HIS A 36 11.63 -11.18 9.81
CA HIS A 36 11.77 -12.56 9.34
C HIS A 36 12.56 -13.47 10.30
N MET A 37 13.19 -12.88 11.32
CA MET A 37 14.11 -13.55 12.24
C MET A 37 13.53 -13.68 13.65
N PHE A 38 12.23 -13.43 13.88
CA PHE A 38 11.66 -13.42 15.23
C PHE A 38 11.84 -14.74 16.01
N THR A 39 12.02 -15.88 15.33
CA THR A 39 12.20 -17.19 15.96
C THR A 39 13.65 -17.57 16.26
N VAL A 40 14.64 -16.73 15.93
CA VAL A 40 16.07 -17.05 16.13
C VAL A 40 16.57 -16.79 17.56
N GLY A 41 15.71 -16.32 18.47
CA GLY A 41 16.08 -15.99 19.85
C GLY A 41 16.49 -14.52 20.07
N MET A 42 15.93 -13.59 19.31
CA MET A 42 16.14 -12.14 19.48
C MET A 42 15.58 -11.65 20.82
N ASP A 43 16.21 -10.63 21.43
CA ASP A 43 15.71 -10.05 22.68
C ASP A 43 14.34 -9.36 22.50
N ILE A 44 13.61 -9.24 23.62
CA ILE A 44 12.23 -8.72 23.62
C ILE A 44 12.17 -7.27 23.12
N LYS A 45 13.15 -6.42 23.45
CA LYS A 45 13.13 -5.00 23.06
C LYS A 45 13.31 -4.87 21.54
N SER A 46 14.24 -5.63 20.97
CA SER A 46 14.45 -5.67 19.52
C SER A 46 13.22 -6.24 18.80
N THR A 47 12.61 -7.30 19.33
CA THR A 47 11.38 -7.88 18.75
C THR A 47 10.24 -6.87 18.71
N VAL A 48 9.98 -6.19 19.83
CA VAL A 48 8.93 -5.14 19.89
C VAL A 48 9.26 -3.98 18.95
N PHE A 49 10.53 -3.56 18.88
CA PHE A 49 10.95 -2.52 17.94
C PHE A 49 10.66 -2.90 16.49
N PHE A 50 11.19 -4.02 16.00
CA PHE A 50 11.01 -4.43 14.60
C PHE A 50 9.55 -4.76 14.28
N SER A 51 8.80 -5.33 15.23
CA SER A 51 7.35 -5.55 15.08
C SER A 51 6.61 -4.21 14.92
N SER A 52 6.96 -3.20 15.70
CA SER A 52 6.31 -1.88 15.65
C SER A 52 6.63 -1.15 14.34
N ILE A 53 7.90 -1.14 13.90
CA ILE A 53 8.28 -0.50 12.64
C ILE A 53 7.63 -1.20 11.44
N THR A 54 7.54 -2.54 11.46
CA THR A 54 6.86 -3.30 10.39
C THR A 54 5.38 -2.93 10.31
N MET A 55 4.69 -2.77 11.44
CA MET A 55 3.30 -2.32 11.48
C MET A 55 3.11 -0.89 10.95
N ILE A 56 4.07 0.02 11.20
CA ILE A 56 4.01 1.41 10.71
C ILE A 56 4.00 1.47 9.18
N ILE A 57 4.61 0.51 8.46
CA ILE A 57 4.55 0.42 6.99
C ILE A 57 3.11 0.29 6.48
N GLY A 58 2.19 -0.22 7.31
CA GLY A 58 0.76 -0.26 7.00
C GLY A 58 0.15 1.11 6.72
N VAL A 59 0.64 2.19 7.34
CA VAL A 59 0.11 3.55 7.16
C VAL A 59 0.34 4.09 5.74
N PRO A 60 1.58 4.23 5.22
CA PRO A 60 1.79 4.70 3.85
C PRO A 60 1.20 3.74 2.80
N THR A 61 1.15 2.45 3.10
CA THR A 61 0.49 1.46 2.24
C THR A 61 -1.03 1.72 2.17
N GLY A 62 -1.66 1.99 3.31
CA GLY A 62 -3.07 2.38 3.40
C GLY A 62 -3.37 3.66 2.62
N ILE A 63 -2.53 4.69 2.73
CA ILE A 63 -2.66 5.93 1.94
C ILE A 63 -2.78 5.61 0.44
N LYS A 64 -1.90 4.74 -0.09
CA LYS A 64 -1.96 4.34 -1.50
C LYS A 64 -3.27 3.63 -1.86
N VAL A 65 -3.70 2.68 -1.04
CA VAL A 65 -4.95 1.93 -1.25
C VAL A 65 -6.16 2.87 -1.26
N PHE A 66 -6.28 3.76 -0.27
CA PHE A 66 -7.36 4.74 -0.22
C PHE A 66 -7.33 5.70 -1.40
N SER A 67 -6.16 6.19 -1.80
CA SER A 67 -6.02 7.02 -2.99
C SER A 67 -6.51 6.31 -4.26
N TRP A 68 -6.20 5.01 -4.43
CA TRP A 68 -6.68 4.25 -5.58
C TRP A 68 -8.19 4.05 -5.56
N LEU A 69 -8.76 3.71 -4.41
CA LEU A 69 -10.22 3.57 -4.25
C LEU A 69 -10.94 4.89 -4.53
N TYR A 70 -10.43 6.01 -4.03
CA TYR A 70 -11.01 7.33 -4.26
C TYR A 70 -11.00 7.70 -5.75
N MET A 71 -9.88 7.46 -6.44
CA MET A 71 -9.78 7.70 -7.88
C MET A 71 -10.79 6.81 -8.64
N LEU A 72 -10.83 5.50 -8.38
CA LEU A 72 -11.78 4.60 -9.05
C LEU A 72 -13.25 4.98 -8.78
N SER A 73 -13.57 5.38 -7.55
CA SER A 73 -14.94 5.81 -7.19
C SER A 73 -15.37 7.09 -7.91
N SER A 74 -14.42 7.96 -8.25
CA SER A 74 -14.69 9.22 -8.98
C SER A 74 -14.61 9.06 -10.50
N SER A 75 -14.43 7.83 -10.99
CA SER A 75 -14.19 7.51 -12.41
C SER A 75 -15.47 7.15 -13.17
N ARG A 76 -15.49 7.44 -14.47
CA ARG A 76 -16.47 6.86 -15.41
C ARG A 76 -15.88 5.65 -16.14
N VAL A 77 -15.42 4.64 -15.39
CA VAL A 77 -14.83 3.43 -15.97
C VAL A 77 -15.88 2.57 -16.68
N ARG A 78 -15.48 1.99 -17.82
CA ARG A 78 -16.26 0.97 -18.51
C ARG A 78 -16.02 -0.38 -17.82
N LEU A 79 -17.04 -0.91 -17.13
CA LEU A 79 -16.94 -2.19 -16.39
C LEU A 79 -16.64 -3.41 -17.28
N TRP A 80 -16.86 -3.29 -18.59
CA TRP A 80 -16.52 -4.32 -19.58
C TRP A 80 -15.03 -4.37 -19.91
N ASP A 81 -14.25 -3.38 -19.51
CA ASP A 81 -12.81 -3.35 -19.74
C ASP A 81 -12.10 -4.32 -18.75
N PRO A 82 -11.37 -5.35 -19.24
CA PRO A 82 -10.69 -6.31 -18.38
C PRO A 82 -9.71 -5.66 -17.38
N ILE A 83 -9.13 -4.50 -17.73
CA ILE A 83 -8.16 -3.80 -16.87
C ILE A 83 -8.80 -3.38 -15.53
N VAL A 84 -10.09 -3.04 -15.52
CA VAL A 84 -10.80 -2.58 -14.32
C VAL A 84 -10.90 -3.72 -13.31
N TRP A 85 -11.21 -4.93 -13.77
CA TRP A 85 -11.28 -6.12 -12.93
C TRP A 85 -9.91 -6.52 -12.37
N TRP A 86 -8.84 -6.37 -13.15
CA TRP A 86 -7.48 -6.56 -12.66
C TRP A 86 -7.11 -5.58 -11.55
N VAL A 87 -7.45 -4.30 -11.71
CA VAL A 87 -7.18 -3.28 -10.69
C VAL A 87 -7.98 -3.54 -9.41
N ILE A 88 -9.27 -3.86 -9.52
CA ILE A 88 -10.12 -4.21 -8.37
C ILE A 88 -9.59 -5.47 -7.67
N GLY A 89 -9.29 -6.52 -8.44
CA GLY A 89 -8.73 -7.76 -7.92
C GLY A 89 -7.39 -7.54 -7.22
N PHE A 90 -6.51 -6.72 -7.81
CA PHE A 90 -5.25 -6.32 -7.18
C PHE A 90 -5.48 -5.63 -5.85
N ILE A 91 -6.37 -4.63 -5.77
CA ILE A 91 -6.63 -3.91 -4.52
C ILE A 91 -7.16 -4.86 -3.44
N VAL A 92 -8.14 -5.72 -3.76
CA VAL A 92 -8.71 -6.67 -2.79
C VAL A 92 -7.67 -7.68 -2.30
N LEU A 93 -6.93 -8.32 -3.20
CA LEU A 93 -5.92 -9.32 -2.84
C LEU A 93 -4.76 -8.68 -2.07
N PHE A 94 -4.31 -7.49 -2.50
CA PHE A 94 -3.25 -6.75 -1.83
C PHE A 94 -3.66 -6.32 -0.42
N THR A 95 -4.89 -5.82 -0.24
CA THR A 95 -5.40 -5.44 1.09
C THR A 95 -5.59 -6.64 2.01
N SER A 96 -6.18 -7.73 1.52
CA SER A 96 -6.36 -8.94 2.33
C SER A 96 -5.02 -9.56 2.76
N GLY A 97 -4.06 -9.68 1.84
CA GLY A 97 -2.71 -10.14 2.17
C GLY A 97 -1.98 -9.20 3.14
N GLY A 98 -2.17 -7.89 3.00
CA GLY A 98 -1.61 -6.89 3.90
C GLY A 98 -2.19 -6.89 5.31
N ILE A 99 -3.44 -7.33 5.50
CA ILE A 99 -4.05 -7.47 6.84
C ILE A 99 -3.48 -8.68 7.58
N THR A 100 -3.09 -9.73 6.85
CA THR A 100 -2.54 -10.97 7.43
C THR A 100 -1.04 -10.95 7.67
N GLY A 101 -0.31 -10.06 6.99
CA GLY A 101 1.14 -9.89 7.12
C GLY A 101 1.51 -9.05 8.33
#